data_AF-A0A7C6IEJ4-F1
#
_entry.id   AF-A0A7C6IEJ4-F1
#
_cell.length_a   1.000
_cell.length_b   1.000
_cell.length_c   1.000
_cell.angle_alpha   90.00
_cell.angle_beta   90.00
_cell.angle_gamma   90.00
#
_symmetry.space_group_name_H-M   'P 1'
#
loop_
_entity.id
_entity.type
_entity.pdbx_description
1 polymer ?
#
loop_
_entity_poly.entity_id
_entity_poly.type
_entity_poly.pdbx_seq_one_letter_code
_entity_poly.pdbx_strand_id
1 'polypeptide(L)'
;MVIADAKTFIEQKSLGVDLDKPDVRQGESVTPFRQAFNYANTLPNSQRPDFIIVCDFNEFRIHDLNKLDAEGDYISFTLAELPDQLHLLNFLIDPQKSRQKREEAASMDAGALIGQLYDLLRGQYLDPDSDESQHALNVLCVRLVFCLFAEDAGLFPKDALYAYLKDMPAPMARTALKELFEVLNTPVVDRDPYLRDDLKAFLYVNGGLFQGATEVPPFTDEILDLLVNEVSMETNWAQISPTIFGGVFESTLNPQTRRSGGMHYTSPENIHKVIDPLFVDELRA
;
A
#
# COMPACT_ATOMS: atom_id res chain seq x y z
N MET A 1 -13.58 12.65 15.65
CA MET A 1 -14.31 11.36 15.57
C MET A 1 -13.81 10.61 14.34
N VAL A 2 -13.57 9.31 14.44
CA VAL A 2 -13.19 8.48 13.28
C VAL A 2 -14.42 7.75 12.75
N ILE A 3 -14.65 7.82 11.45
CA ILE A 3 -15.62 6.99 10.72
C ILE A 3 -14.79 5.95 9.96
N ALA A 4 -14.60 4.78 10.57
CA ALA A 4 -13.65 3.77 10.10
C ALA A 4 -14.02 3.24 8.70
N ASP A 5 -15.29 2.93 8.46
CA ASP A 5 -15.76 2.38 7.18
C ASP A 5 -15.50 3.33 6.01
N ALA A 6 -15.56 4.64 6.27
CA ALA A 6 -15.30 5.69 5.29
C ALA A 6 -13.86 6.18 5.29
N LYS A 7 -12.96 5.56 6.10
CA LYS A 7 -11.59 6.04 6.35
C LYS A 7 -11.52 7.56 6.53
N THR A 8 -12.37 8.11 7.38
CA THR A 8 -12.50 9.56 7.56
C THR A 8 -12.31 9.95 9.01
N PHE A 9 -11.49 10.97 9.26
CA PHE A 9 -11.41 11.63 10.57
C PHE A 9 -12.15 12.97 10.52
N ILE A 10 -13.00 13.25 11.50
CA ILE A 10 -13.71 14.52 11.64
C ILE A 10 -13.19 15.27 12.88
N GLU A 11 -12.60 16.44 12.68
CA GLU A 11 -12.25 17.40 13.73
C GLU A 11 -13.30 18.52 13.78
N GLN A 12 -14.13 18.49 14.81
CA GLN A 12 -15.20 19.46 15.02
C GLN A 12 -14.73 20.56 15.98
N LYS A 13 -14.92 21.81 15.59
CA LYS A 13 -14.78 23.01 16.43
C LYS A 13 -16.14 23.66 16.69
N SER A 14 -16.17 24.57 17.65
CA SER A 14 -17.35 25.38 17.96
C SER A 14 -17.57 26.45 16.89
N LEU A 15 -18.81 26.92 16.77
CA LEU A 15 -19.21 27.97 15.83
C LEU A 15 -18.37 29.25 16.00
N GLY A 16 -17.81 29.73 14.87
CA GLY A 16 -17.02 30.95 14.82
C GLY A 16 -15.55 30.77 15.23
N VAL A 17 -15.09 29.53 15.43
CA VAL A 17 -13.67 29.23 15.56
C VAL A 17 -13.02 29.28 14.18
N ASP A 18 -12.01 30.13 14.04
CA ASP A 18 -11.17 30.19 12.85
C ASP A 18 -10.39 28.87 12.66
N LEU A 19 -10.65 28.19 11.54
CA LEU A 19 -10.08 26.90 11.22
C LEU A 19 -8.61 26.94 10.79
N ASP A 20 -8.08 28.12 10.44
CA ASP A 20 -6.67 28.33 10.09
C ASP A 20 -5.84 28.77 11.31
N LYS A 21 -6.50 29.16 12.39
CA LYS A 21 -5.82 29.64 13.59
C LYS A 21 -5.31 28.48 14.44
N PRO A 22 -4.01 28.46 14.78
CA PRO A 22 -3.47 27.50 15.73
C PRO A 22 -4.09 27.66 17.12
N ASP A 23 -4.40 26.54 17.76
CA ASP A 23 -4.87 26.45 19.15
C ASP A 23 -3.85 25.66 19.97
N VAL A 24 -3.67 26.02 21.24
CA VAL A 24 -2.69 25.37 22.11
C VAL A 24 -3.29 24.08 22.68
N ARG A 25 -2.75 22.95 22.26
CA ARG A 25 -3.20 21.60 22.63
C ARG A 25 -1.99 20.79 23.06
N GLN A 26 -2.02 20.23 24.28
CA GLN A 26 -0.94 19.40 24.82
C GLN A 26 0.46 20.06 24.80
N GLY A 27 0.51 21.40 24.86
CA GLY A 27 1.77 22.16 24.86
C GLY A 27 2.28 22.57 23.47
N GLU A 28 1.61 22.15 22.39
CA GLU A 28 1.92 22.56 21.02
C GLU A 28 0.81 23.42 20.42
N SER A 29 1.18 24.37 19.57
CA SER A 29 0.26 25.28 18.87
C SER A 29 0.02 24.75 17.46
N VAL A 30 -1.14 24.15 17.22
CA VAL A 30 -1.47 23.45 15.96
C VAL A 30 -2.83 23.86 15.42
N THR A 31 -2.99 23.91 14.10
CA THR A 31 -4.30 24.10 13.47
C THR A 31 -5.20 22.87 13.69
N PRO A 32 -6.53 23.01 13.61
CA PRO A 32 -7.45 21.87 13.61
C PRO A 32 -7.07 20.75 12.63
N PHE A 33 -6.70 21.09 11.39
CA PHE A 33 -6.23 20.12 10.41
C PHE A 33 -4.97 19.42 10.92
N ARG A 34 -3.95 20.19 11.35
CA ARG A 34 -2.68 19.62 11.78
C ARG A 34 -2.82 18.72 13.02
N GLN A 35 -3.74 19.07 13.92
CA GLN A 35 -4.11 18.24 15.06
C GLN A 35 -4.64 16.87 14.61
N ALA A 36 -5.59 16.85 13.66
CA ALA A 36 -6.13 15.62 13.10
C ALA A 36 -5.10 14.84 12.27
N PHE A 37 -4.27 15.53 11.50
CA PHE A 37 -3.22 14.95 10.67
C PHE A 37 -2.13 14.27 11.51
N ASN A 38 -1.69 14.92 12.59
CA ASN A 38 -0.73 14.33 13.53
C ASN A 38 -1.30 13.05 14.14
N TYR A 39 -2.57 13.06 14.57
CA TYR A 39 -3.23 11.84 15.06
C TYR A 39 -3.30 10.75 13.98
N ALA A 40 -3.72 11.09 12.75
CA ALA A 40 -3.80 10.14 11.64
C ALA A 40 -2.45 9.46 11.36
N ASN A 41 -1.33 10.18 11.50
CA ASN A 41 0.01 9.63 11.27
C ASN A 41 0.50 8.71 12.40
N THR A 42 -0.13 8.72 13.57
CA THR A 42 0.15 7.73 14.63
C THR A 42 -0.55 6.39 14.40
N LEU A 43 -1.52 6.33 13.49
CA LEU A 43 -2.28 5.11 13.22
C LEU A 43 -1.50 4.17 12.27
N PRO A 44 -1.69 2.84 12.40
CA PRO A 44 -1.23 1.89 11.38
C PRO A 44 -1.81 2.22 10.00
N ASN A 45 -1.10 1.91 8.91
CA ASN A 45 -1.51 2.24 7.54
C ASN A 45 -2.90 1.66 7.18
N SER A 46 -3.24 0.48 7.69
CA SER A 46 -4.56 -0.13 7.56
C SER A 46 -5.70 0.69 8.19
N GLN A 47 -5.42 1.48 9.23
CA GLN A 47 -6.38 2.29 9.99
C GLN A 47 -6.26 3.80 9.71
N ARG A 48 -5.21 4.22 8.99
CA ARG A 48 -4.99 5.62 8.61
C ARG A 48 -6.17 6.11 7.77
N PRO A 49 -6.79 7.25 8.12
CA PRO A 49 -7.85 7.84 7.32
C PRO A 49 -7.32 8.31 5.96
N ASP A 50 -8.18 8.25 4.94
CA ASP A 50 -7.96 8.82 3.62
C ASP A 50 -8.40 10.30 3.60
N PHE A 51 -9.39 10.67 4.43
CA PHE A 51 -9.92 12.03 4.50
C PHE A 51 -9.88 12.62 5.91
N ILE A 52 -9.61 13.92 5.99
CA ILE A 52 -9.85 14.72 7.19
C ILE A 52 -10.93 15.74 6.88
N ILE A 53 -11.98 15.77 7.67
CA ILE A 53 -12.98 16.84 7.65
C ILE A 53 -12.75 17.73 8.86
N VAL A 54 -12.48 19.01 8.62
CA VAL A 54 -12.47 20.03 9.67
C VAL A 54 -13.73 20.87 9.53
N CYS A 55 -14.44 21.11 10.62
CA CYS A 55 -15.68 21.87 10.59
C CYS A 55 -15.86 22.72 11.85
N ASP A 56 -16.41 23.93 11.71
CA ASP A 56 -16.78 24.81 12.84
C ASP A 56 -18.30 24.93 13.05
N PHE A 57 -19.13 24.05 12.45
CA PHE A 57 -20.60 24.12 12.32
C PHE A 57 -21.11 25.07 11.23
N ASN A 58 -20.30 26.00 10.71
CA ASN A 58 -20.70 26.84 9.58
C ASN A 58 -19.95 26.46 8.31
N GLU A 59 -18.64 26.26 8.37
CA GLU A 59 -17.79 25.84 7.25
C GLU A 59 -17.38 24.38 7.42
N PHE A 60 -17.39 23.63 6.33
CA PHE A 60 -16.85 22.28 6.22
C PHE A 60 -15.65 22.34 5.27
N ARG A 61 -14.51 21.77 5.67
CA ARG A 61 -13.31 21.61 4.85
C ARG A 61 -12.98 20.13 4.74
N ILE A 62 -12.96 19.60 3.52
CA ILE A 62 -12.63 18.21 3.21
C ILE A 62 -11.22 18.17 2.63
N HIS A 63 -10.31 17.56 3.39
CA HIS A 63 -8.93 17.33 3.01
C HIS A 63 -8.75 15.87 2.57
N ASP A 64 -8.18 15.66 1.39
CA ASP A 64 -7.78 14.34 0.89
C ASP A 64 -6.30 14.11 1.22
N LEU A 65 -6.02 13.12 2.07
CA LEU A 65 -4.67 12.82 2.54
C LEU A 65 -3.81 12.08 1.52
N ASN A 66 -4.37 11.72 0.35
CA ASN A 66 -3.62 11.14 -0.76
C ASN A 66 -3.06 12.22 -1.71
N LYS A 67 -3.45 13.49 -1.52
CA LYS A 67 -2.86 14.61 -2.27
C LYS A 67 -1.52 15.02 -1.66
N LEU A 68 -0.59 15.44 -2.54
CA LEU A 68 0.72 15.97 -2.16
C LEU A 68 0.61 17.15 -1.18
N ASP A 69 -0.33 18.07 -1.42
CA ASP A 69 -0.62 19.20 -0.52
C ASP A 69 -2.00 19.03 0.14
N ALA A 70 -2.12 18.02 1.00
CA ALA A 70 -3.38 17.75 1.72
C ALA A 70 -3.84 18.89 2.65
N GLU A 71 -2.92 19.74 3.12
CA GLU A 71 -3.24 20.87 4.00
C GLU A 71 -3.81 22.05 3.21
N GLY A 72 -3.20 22.38 2.07
CA GLY A 72 -3.60 23.52 1.23
C GLY A 72 -4.69 23.22 0.19
N ASP A 73 -4.78 21.99 -0.32
CA ASP A 73 -5.69 21.60 -1.41
C ASP A 73 -6.95 20.87 -0.91
N TYR A 74 -7.76 21.59 -0.13
CA TYR A 74 -9.05 21.13 0.38
C TYR A 74 -10.24 21.70 -0.38
N ILE A 75 -11.37 21.00 -0.31
CA ILE A 75 -12.67 21.50 -0.78
C ILE A 75 -13.41 22.08 0.43
N SER A 76 -13.96 23.29 0.30
CA SER A 76 -14.81 23.87 1.34
C SER A 76 -16.19 24.28 0.86
N PHE A 77 -17.14 24.21 1.78
CA PHE A 77 -18.50 24.72 1.60
C PHE A 77 -19.12 25.05 2.96
N THR A 78 -20.13 25.91 2.94
CA THR A 78 -20.86 26.32 4.14
C THR A 78 -22.06 25.41 4.42
N LEU A 79 -22.60 25.47 5.64
CA LEU A 79 -23.82 24.75 6.03
C LEU A 79 -25.01 25.10 5.13
N ALA A 80 -25.08 26.34 4.63
CA ALA A 80 -26.11 26.77 3.71
C ALA A 80 -26.01 26.08 2.34
N GLU A 81 -24.79 25.74 1.91
CA GLU A 81 -24.50 25.07 0.63
C GLU A 81 -24.56 23.54 0.72
N LEU A 82 -24.58 22.98 1.94
CA LEU A 82 -24.60 21.53 2.18
C LEU A 82 -25.64 20.77 1.31
N PRO A 83 -26.90 21.24 1.13
CA PRO A 83 -27.87 20.51 0.31
C PRO A 83 -27.42 20.30 -1.14
N ASP A 84 -26.71 21.28 -1.73
CA ASP A 84 -26.19 21.21 -3.09
C ASP A 84 -24.87 20.42 -3.15
N GLN A 85 -24.12 20.42 -2.05
CA GLN A 85 -22.79 19.81 -1.93
C GLN A 85 -22.79 18.39 -1.34
N LEU A 86 -23.96 17.78 -1.09
CA LEU A 86 -24.06 16.42 -0.53
C LEU A 86 -23.23 15.37 -1.28
N HIS A 87 -23.08 15.53 -2.59
CA HIS A 87 -22.30 14.63 -3.44
C HIS A 87 -20.81 14.56 -3.05
N LEU A 88 -20.26 15.62 -2.46
CA LEU A 88 -18.89 15.64 -1.94
C LEU A 88 -18.71 14.72 -0.73
N LEU A 89 -19.79 14.39 -0.02
CA LEU A 89 -19.80 13.52 1.16
C LEU A 89 -20.23 12.08 0.82
N ASN A 90 -20.34 11.72 -0.46
CA ASN A 90 -20.79 10.38 -0.87
C ASN A 90 -19.95 9.24 -0.28
N PHE A 91 -18.66 9.48 0.02
CA PHE A 91 -17.79 8.50 0.67
C PHE A 91 -18.22 8.17 2.11
N LEU A 92 -19.00 9.04 2.76
CA LEU A 92 -19.64 8.78 4.05
C LEU A 92 -20.97 8.01 3.92
N ILE A 93 -21.69 8.20 2.79
CA ILE A 93 -23.03 7.64 2.56
C ILE A 93 -22.96 6.19 2.08
N ASP A 94 -22.05 5.88 1.16
CA ASP A 94 -21.79 4.52 0.67
C ASP A 94 -20.29 4.21 0.77
N PRO A 95 -19.79 3.92 2.00
CA PRO A 95 -18.37 3.70 2.22
C PRO A 95 -17.84 2.47 1.47
N GLN A 96 -18.67 1.43 1.27
CA GLN A 96 -18.26 0.20 0.58
C GLN A 96 -17.97 0.45 -0.89
N LYS A 97 -18.89 1.09 -1.62
CA LYS A 97 -18.68 1.42 -3.03
C LYS A 97 -17.52 2.39 -3.22
N SER A 98 -17.39 3.35 -2.31
CA SER A 98 -16.28 4.30 -2.31
C SER A 98 -14.94 3.58 -2.09
N ARG A 99 -14.89 2.64 -1.14
CA ARG A 99 -13.73 1.79 -0.86
C ARG A 99 -13.36 0.94 -2.07
N GLN A 100 -14.31 0.24 -2.69
CA GLN A 100 -14.04 -0.60 -3.87
C GLN A 100 -13.38 0.21 -5.01
N LYS A 101 -13.92 1.39 -5.32
CA LYS A 101 -13.32 2.27 -6.33
C LYS A 101 -11.90 2.72 -5.99
N ARG A 102 -11.62 2.99 -4.71
CA ARG A 102 -10.27 3.35 -4.25
C ARG A 102 -9.32 2.15 -4.38
N GLU A 103 -9.76 0.96 -3.96
CA GLU A 103 -8.97 -0.26 -4.07
C GLU A 103 -8.66 -0.59 -5.54
N GLU A 104 -9.62 -0.42 -6.45
CA GLU A 104 -9.41 -0.58 -7.90
C GLU A 104 -8.38 0.40 -8.45
N ALA A 105 -8.49 1.70 -8.12
CA ALA A 105 -7.54 2.72 -8.56
C ALA A 105 -6.12 2.46 -8.02
N ALA A 106 -6.00 2.26 -6.70
CA ALA A 106 -4.72 1.96 -6.06
C ALA A 106 -4.07 0.68 -6.61
N SER A 107 -4.89 -0.33 -6.94
CA SER A 107 -4.39 -1.55 -7.57
C SER A 107 -3.83 -1.29 -8.97
N MET A 108 -4.51 -0.49 -9.81
CA MET A 108 -3.98 -0.17 -11.14
C MET A 108 -2.64 0.57 -11.08
N ASP A 109 -2.54 1.57 -10.20
CA ASP A 109 -1.32 2.37 -10.04
C ASP A 109 -0.15 1.51 -9.54
N ALA A 110 -0.38 0.70 -8.51
CA ALA A 110 0.62 -0.23 -8.00
C ALA A 110 1.02 -1.30 -9.03
N GLY A 111 0.08 -1.75 -9.85
CA GLY A 111 0.37 -2.68 -10.96
C GLY A 111 1.31 -2.11 -11.99
N ALA A 112 1.15 -0.82 -12.31
CA ALA A 112 2.06 -0.12 -13.22
C ALA A 112 3.46 0.00 -12.64
N LEU A 113 3.58 0.39 -11.36
CA LEU A 113 4.87 0.50 -10.66
C LEU A 113 5.60 -0.86 -10.56
N ILE A 114 4.89 -1.94 -10.23
CA ILE A 114 5.49 -3.27 -10.19
C ILE A 114 5.88 -3.76 -11.59
N GLY A 115 5.08 -3.44 -12.62
CA GLY A 115 5.43 -3.72 -14.01
C GLY A 115 6.74 -3.03 -14.43
N GLN A 116 6.89 -1.75 -14.08
CA GLN A 116 8.11 -0.99 -14.33
C GLN A 116 9.31 -1.58 -13.56
N LEU A 117 9.14 -1.91 -12.28
CA LEU A 117 10.16 -2.54 -11.47
C LEU A 117 10.59 -3.90 -12.05
N TYR A 118 9.62 -4.70 -12.51
CA TYR A 118 9.86 -5.99 -13.15
C TYR A 118 10.72 -5.82 -14.42
N ASP A 119 10.36 -4.88 -15.30
CA ASP A 119 11.08 -4.64 -16.55
C ASP A 119 12.52 -4.18 -16.31
N LEU A 120 12.73 -3.27 -15.33
CA LEU A 120 14.07 -2.80 -14.96
C LEU A 120 14.92 -3.94 -14.37
N LEU A 121 14.36 -4.73 -13.45
CA LEU A 121 15.04 -5.90 -12.87
C LEU A 121 15.36 -6.95 -13.93
N ARG A 122 14.44 -7.20 -14.87
CA ARG A 122 14.65 -8.12 -15.99
C ARG A 122 15.89 -7.73 -16.79
N GLY A 123 16.09 -6.44 -17.04
CA GLY A 123 17.26 -5.92 -17.75
C GLY A 123 18.61 -6.20 -17.06
N GLN A 124 18.61 -6.62 -15.80
CA GLN A 124 19.82 -6.90 -15.01
C GLN A 124 20.20 -8.40 -14.96
N TYR A 125 19.35 -9.30 -15.47
CA TYR A 125 19.69 -10.72 -15.57
C TYR A 125 20.64 -10.98 -16.75
N LEU A 126 21.54 -11.97 -16.60
CA LEU A 126 22.47 -12.36 -17.66
C LEU A 126 21.76 -13.01 -18.86
N ASP A 127 20.75 -13.83 -18.58
CA ASP A 127 19.87 -14.43 -19.58
C ASP A 127 18.39 -14.24 -19.17
N PRO A 128 17.81 -13.06 -19.45
CA PRO A 128 16.48 -12.69 -18.99
C PRO A 128 15.33 -13.47 -19.65
N ASP A 129 15.62 -14.22 -20.72
CA ASP A 129 14.62 -14.99 -21.47
C ASP A 129 14.63 -16.49 -21.13
N SER A 130 15.60 -16.95 -20.33
CA SER A 130 15.60 -18.31 -19.77
C SER A 130 14.41 -18.53 -18.81
N ASP A 131 13.89 -19.76 -18.78
CA ASP A 131 12.81 -20.16 -17.89
C ASP A 131 13.22 -19.97 -16.42
N GLU A 132 14.50 -20.20 -16.09
CA GLU A 132 15.05 -20.01 -14.75
C GLU A 132 15.05 -18.54 -14.31
N SER A 133 15.52 -17.61 -15.14
CA SER A 133 15.53 -16.18 -14.82
C SER A 133 14.12 -15.62 -14.72
N GLN A 134 13.21 -16.02 -15.62
CA GLN A 134 11.81 -15.59 -15.56
C GLN A 134 11.14 -16.09 -14.28
N HIS A 135 11.38 -17.35 -13.91
CA HIS A 135 10.89 -17.88 -12.64
C HIS A 135 11.47 -17.13 -11.44
N ALA A 136 12.78 -16.88 -11.43
CA ALA A 136 13.44 -16.19 -10.33
C ALA A 136 12.96 -14.74 -10.18
N LEU A 137 12.78 -14.01 -11.29
CA LEU A 137 12.24 -12.66 -11.30
C LEU A 137 10.81 -12.62 -10.79
N ASN A 138 9.95 -13.56 -11.21
CA ASN A 138 8.59 -13.67 -10.69
C ASN A 138 8.59 -13.90 -9.18
N VAL A 139 9.40 -14.83 -8.68
CA VAL A 139 9.53 -15.09 -7.23
C VAL A 139 10.05 -13.87 -6.49
N LEU A 140 11.03 -13.15 -7.04
CA LEU A 140 11.55 -11.90 -6.46
C LEU A 140 10.45 -10.84 -6.33
N CYS A 141 9.67 -10.60 -7.38
CA CYS A 141 8.55 -9.66 -7.34
C CYS A 141 7.50 -10.06 -6.32
N VAL A 142 7.13 -11.35 -6.23
CA VAL A 142 6.19 -11.84 -5.20
C VAL A 142 6.73 -11.56 -3.81
N ARG A 143 8.01 -11.82 -3.56
CA ARG A 143 8.66 -11.61 -2.26
C ARG A 143 8.67 -10.13 -1.87
N LEU A 144 9.00 -9.23 -2.80
CA LEU A 144 8.98 -7.78 -2.57
C LEU A 144 7.56 -7.30 -2.26
N VAL A 145 6.58 -7.66 -3.09
CA VAL A 145 5.17 -7.30 -2.87
C VAL A 145 4.65 -7.86 -1.55
N PHE A 146 5.04 -9.09 -1.18
CA PHE A 146 4.70 -9.64 0.13
C PHE A 146 5.23 -8.77 1.27
N CYS A 147 6.50 -8.33 1.20
CA CYS A 147 7.07 -7.49 2.25
C CYS A 147 6.33 -6.16 2.39
N LEU A 148 5.94 -5.54 1.27
CA LEU A 148 5.18 -4.29 1.22
C LEU A 148 3.77 -4.45 1.82
N PHE A 149 3.07 -5.54 1.47
CA PHE A 149 1.80 -5.86 2.12
C PHE A 149 1.96 -6.15 3.62
N ALA A 150 3.03 -6.82 4.02
CA ALA A 150 3.26 -7.21 5.41
C ALA A 150 3.53 -6.01 6.32
N GLU A 151 4.27 -5.00 5.88
CA GLU A 151 4.44 -3.75 6.65
C GLU A 151 3.14 -2.96 6.77
N ASP A 152 2.35 -2.88 5.70
CA ASP A 152 1.10 -2.11 5.70
C ASP A 152 -0.07 -2.81 6.41
N ALA A 153 -0.05 -4.14 6.42
CA ALA A 153 -0.95 -4.95 7.25
C ALA A 153 -0.55 -4.95 8.74
N GLY A 154 0.61 -4.38 9.09
CA GLY A 154 1.12 -4.32 10.46
C GLY A 154 1.73 -5.63 10.97
N LEU A 155 2.12 -6.55 10.07
CA LEU A 155 2.93 -7.72 10.42
C LEU A 155 4.39 -7.32 10.68
N PHE A 156 4.90 -6.35 9.93
CA PHE A 156 6.19 -5.71 10.18
C PHE A 156 5.96 -4.31 10.77
N PRO A 157 6.99 -3.67 11.37
CA PRO A 157 6.92 -2.25 11.65
C PRO A 157 6.56 -1.47 10.39
N LYS A 158 5.88 -0.34 10.58
CA LYS A 158 5.57 0.57 9.49
C LYS A 158 6.85 0.99 8.76
N ASP A 159 6.80 0.98 7.43
CA ASP A 159 7.88 1.37 6.51
C ASP A 159 9.20 0.58 6.73
N ALA A 160 9.11 -0.68 7.18
CA ALA A 160 10.28 -1.51 7.51
C ALA A 160 11.18 -1.79 6.30
N LEU A 161 10.61 -2.08 5.13
CA LEU A 161 11.37 -2.34 3.91
C LEU A 161 12.06 -1.06 3.42
N TYR A 162 11.33 0.06 3.39
CA TYR A 162 11.88 1.39 3.13
C TYR A 162 13.05 1.70 4.08
N ALA A 163 12.84 1.59 5.39
CA ALA A 163 13.85 1.88 6.39
C ALA A 163 15.11 1.01 6.26
N TYR A 164 14.94 -0.25 5.85
CA TYR A 164 16.04 -1.19 5.66
C TYR A 164 16.90 -0.86 4.41
N LEU A 165 16.29 -0.28 3.36
CA LEU A 165 16.95 -0.08 2.07
C LEU A 165 17.34 1.38 1.77
N LYS A 166 16.67 2.38 2.37
CA LYS A 166 16.76 3.80 1.98
C LYS A 166 18.17 4.42 1.94
N ASP A 167 19.04 4.04 2.87
CA ASP A 167 20.39 4.59 2.98
C ASP A 167 21.45 3.68 2.33
N MET A 168 20.99 2.63 1.63
CA MET A 168 21.86 1.62 1.05
C MET A 168 22.34 2.02 -0.35
N PRO A 169 23.62 1.83 -0.68
CA PRO A 169 24.08 1.94 -2.06
C PRO A 169 23.48 0.82 -2.93
N ALA A 170 23.09 1.11 -4.17
CA ALA A 170 22.51 0.13 -5.08
C ALA A 170 23.31 -1.18 -5.23
N PRO A 171 24.67 -1.18 -5.29
CA PRO A 171 25.45 -2.42 -5.35
C PRO A 171 25.27 -3.36 -4.13
N MET A 172 24.82 -2.84 -2.99
CA MET A 172 24.58 -3.62 -1.77
C MET A 172 23.14 -4.17 -1.67
N ALA A 173 22.18 -3.57 -2.38
CA ALA A 173 20.76 -3.92 -2.27
C ALA A 173 20.49 -5.40 -2.56
N ARG A 174 21.16 -5.98 -3.57
CA ARG A 174 21.09 -7.42 -3.88
C ARG A 174 21.43 -8.29 -2.68
N THR A 175 22.55 -8.00 -2.00
CA THR A 175 23.02 -8.80 -0.86
C THR A 175 22.10 -8.63 0.33
N ALA A 176 21.64 -7.40 0.58
CA ALA A 176 20.71 -7.11 1.67
C ALA A 176 19.35 -7.79 1.47
N LEU A 177 18.78 -7.79 0.27
CA LEU A 177 17.53 -8.49 -0.01
C LEU A 177 17.67 -10.00 0.19
N LYS A 178 18.81 -10.58 -0.19
CA LYS A 178 19.07 -12.01 0.07
C LYS A 178 19.16 -12.31 1.57
N GLU A 179 19.84 -11.46 2.33
CA GLU A 179 19.93 -11.56 3.79
C GLU A 179 18.53 -11.44 4.44
N LEU A 180 17.74 -10.46 4.02
CA LEU A 180 16.35 -10.29 4.46
C LEU A 180 15.51 -11.54 4.19
N PHE A 181 15.56 -12.09 2.97
CA PHE A 181 14.79 -13.29 2.62
C PHE A 181 15.20 -14.51 3.44
N GLU A 182 16.49 -14.64 3.79
CA GLU A 182 16.97 -15.68 4.69
C GLU A 182 16.43 -15.49 6.11
N VAL A 183 16.42 -14.25 6.63
CA VAL A 183 15.82 -13.91 7.93
C VAL A 183 14.32 -14.23 7.98
N LEU A 184 13.59 -13.91 6.91
CA LEU A 184 12.17 -14.22 6.76
C LEU A 184 11.90 -15.73 6.69
N ASN A 185 12.88 -16.52 6.25
CA ASN A 185 12.84 -17.99 6.21
C ASN A 185 13.47 -18.67 7.45
N THR A 186 13.99 -17.92 8.42
CA THR A 186 14.66 -18.47 9.61
C THR A 186 13.80 -18.27 10.86
N PRO A 187 13.42 -19.35 11.58
CA PRO A 187 12.74 -19.24 12.87
C PRO A 187 13.51 -18.33 13.82
N VAL A 188 12.80 -17.50 14.59
CA VAL A 188 13.43 -16.48 15.47
C VAL A 188 14.45 -17.10 16.44
N VAL A 189 14.19 -18.31 16.93
CA VAL A 189 15.08 -19.05 17.85
C VAL A 189 16.38 -19.54 17.22
N ASP A 190 16.40 -19.67 15.89
CA ASP A 190 17.55 -20.19 15.11
C ASP A 190 18.35 -19.06 14.45
N ARG A 191 17.93 -17.80 14.61
CA ARG A 191 18.63 -16.63 14.05
C ARG A 191 19.94 -16.38 14.78
N ASP A 192 20.89 -15.78 14.06
CA ASP A 192 22.16 -15.32 14.63
C ASP A 192 21.89 -14.38 15.84
N PRO A 193 22.43 -14.66 17.04
CA PRO A 193 22.27 -13.79 18.19
C PRO A 193 22.83 -12.37 17.96
N TYR A 194 23.74 -12.20 16.99
CA TYR A 194 24.33 -10.94 16.57
C TYR A 194 23.66 -10.33 15.34
N LEU A 195 22.51 -10.85 14.90
CA LEU A 195 21.72 -10.26 13.82
C LEU A 195 21.47 -8.77 14.10
N ARG A 196 21.55 -7.93 13.06
CA ARG A 196 21.30 -6.49 13.18
C ARG A 196 19.86 -6.21 13.63
N ASP A 197 19.68 -5.13 14.39
CA ASP A 197 18.39 -4.82 15.00
C ASP A 197 17.29 -4.47 13.98
N ASP A 198 17.66 -3.90 12.83
CA ASP A 198 16.74 -3.66 11.71
C ASP A 198 16.21 -4.96 11.09
N LEU A 199 17.04 -6.01 11.02
CA LEU A 199 16.63 -7.34 10.55
C LEU A 199 15.84 -8.12 11.60
N LYS A 200 16.12 -7.93 12.90
CA LYS A 200 15.36 -8.57 13.99
C LYS A 200 13.88 -8.18 13.98
N ALA A 201 13.55 -7.02 13.43
CA ALA A 201 12.18 -6.52 13.36
C ALA A 201 11.28 -7.33 12.42
N PHE A 202 11.85 -8.06 11.46
CA PHE A 202 11.09 -8.88 10.53
C PHE A 202 10.70 -10.23 11.14
N LEU A 203 9.42 -10.61 11.00
CA LEU A 203 8.93 -11.89 11.53
C LEU A 203 9.42 -13.08 10.72
N TYR A 204 9.28 -14.28 11.30
CA TYR A 204 9.44 -15.51 10.56
C TYR A 204 8.16 -15.82 9.78
N VAL A 205 8.26 -16.05 8.48
CA VAL A 205 7.12 -16.21 7.56
C VAL A 205 7.04 -17.65 7.06
N ASN A 206 7.31 -18.64 7.92
CA ASN A 206 7.38 -20.07 7.55
C ASN A 206 6.33 -20.49 6.51
N GLY A 207 6.75 -20.76 5.29
CA GLY A 207 5.84 -21.17 4.24
C GLY A 207 6.34 -20.80 2.86
N GLY A 208 6.94 -21.78 2.17
CA GLY A 208 7.16 -21.88 0.72
C GLY A 208 7.83 -20.70 0.00
N LEU A 209 7.26 -19.50 0.09
CA LEU A 209 7.64 -18.30 -0.64
C LEU A 209 9.11 -17.90 -0.43
N PHE A 210 9.60 -17.91 0.81
CA PHE A 210 11.00 -17.57 1.12
C PHE A 210 11.92 -18.80 1.19
N GLN A 211 11.40 -20.00 0.93
CA GLN A 211 12.23 -21.20 0.84
C GLN A 211 12.97 -21.24 -0.49
N GLY A 212 14.17 -21.82 -0.45
CA GLY A 212 15.01 -21.99 -1.64
C GLY A 212 15.75 -20.72 -2.05
N ALA A 213 16.95 -20.93 -2.58
CA ALA A 213 17.72 -19.86 -3.19
C ALA A 213 17.02 -19.42 -4.48
N THR A 214 16.80 -18.10 -4.60
CA THR A 214 16.31 -17.48 -5.83
C THR A 214 17.38 -16.53 -6.32
N GLU A 215 17.58 -16.48 -7.63
CA GLU A 215 18.44 -15.46 -8.20
C GLU A 215 17.85 -14.08 -7.93
N VAL A 216 18.73 -13.17 -7.51
CA VAL A 216 18.42 -11.74 -7.38
C VAL A 216 19.45 -11.05 -8.26
N PRO A 217 19.06 -10.25 -9.25
CA PRO A 217 20.02 -9.60 -10.13
C PRO A 217 20.69 -8.42 -9.42
N PRO A 218 21.72 -7.80 -10.02
CA PRO A 218 22.25 -6.52 -9.55
C PRO A 218 21.16 -5.42 -9.57
N PHE A 219 21.33 -4.42 -8.69
CA PHE A 219 20.47 -3.25 -8.65
C PHE A 219 21.26 -2.04 -9.18
N THR A 220 20.59 -1.21 -9.96
CA THR A 220 21.04 0.13 -10.34
C THR A 220 20.46 1.15 -9.34
N ASP A 221 20.99 2.38 -9.33
CA ASP A 221 20.42 3.46 -8.52
C ASP A 221 18.95 3.71 -8.88
N GLU A 222 18.60 3.63 -10.18
CA GLU A 222 17.22 3.75 -10.68
C GLU A 222 16.29 2.67 -10.10
N ILE A 223 16.72 1.40 -10.09
CA ILE A 223 15.91 0.30 -9.53
C ILE A 223 15.70 0.50 -8.03
N LEU A 224 16.77 0.88 -7.32
CA LEU A 224 16.68 1.07 -5.87
C LEU A 224 15.80 2.27 -5.52
N ASP A 225 15.93 3.37 -6.25
CA ASP A 225 15.11 4.58 -6.09
C ASP A 225 13.63 4.28 -6.32
N LEU A 226 13.29 3.59 -7.42
CA LEU A 226 11.92 3.15 -7.72
C LEU A 226 11.37 2.26 -6.60
N LEU A 227 12.14 1.27 -6.14
CA LEU A 227 11.71 0.35 -5.08
C LEU A 227 11.46 1.08 -3.75
N VAL A 228 12.37 1.98 -3.37
CA VAL A 228 12.35 2.63 -2.05
C VAL A 228 11.35 3.78 -2.02
N ASN A 229 11.39 4.67 -3.01
CA ASN A 229 10.66 5.93 -2.95
C ASN A 229 9.25 5.80 -3.53
N GLU A 230 9.10 5.24 -4.72
CA GLU A 230 7.78 5.15 -5.36
C GLU A 230 6.99 3.92 -4.88
N VAL A 231 7.63 2.74 -4.89
CA VAL A 231 6.98 1.46 -4.60
C VAL A 231 6.75 1.25 -3.09
N SER A 232 7.72 1.57 -2.23
CA SER A 232 7.61 1.34 -0.78
C SER A 232 7.03 2.53 -0.03
N MET A 233 7.58 3.74 -0.22
CA MET A 233 7.19 4.90 0.60
C MET A 233 5.91 5.61 0.13
N GLU A 234 5.72 5.78 -1.19
CA GLU A 234 4.59 6.54 -1.73
C GLU A 234 3.31 5.71 -1.95
N THR A 235 3.41 4.38 -1.88
CA THR A 235 2.28 3.47 -2.14
C THR A 235 1.74 2.88 -0.83
N ASN A 236 0.43 3.02 -0.59
CA ASN A 236 -0.25 2.37 0.54
C ASN A 236 -0.83 1.01 0.11
N TRP A 237 -0.08 -0.05 0.35
CA TRP A 237 -0.41 -1.44 0.04
C TRP A 237 -1.60 -1.99 0.83
N ALA A 238 -1.97 -1.38 1.97
CA ALA A 238 -3.21 -1.76 2.66
C ALA A 238 -4.49 -1.39 1.88
N GLN A 239 -4.40 -0.54 0.85
CA GLN A 239 -5.51 -0.17 -0.03
C GLN A 239 -5.53 -0.99 -1.32
N ILE A 240 -4.55 -1.86 -1.53
CA ILE A 240 -4.44 -2.60 -2.79
C ILE A 240 -5.24 -3.90 -2.67
N SER A 241 -6.07 -4.16 -3.68
CA SER A 241 -6.80 -5.41 -3.77
C SER A 241 -5.82 -6.56 -4.10
N PRO A 242 -5.93 -7.73 -3.45
CA PRO A 242 -5.16 -8.93 -3.78
C PRO A 242 -5.31 -9.36 -5.26
N THR A 243 -6.34 -8.89 -5.95
CA THR A 243 -6.52 -9.11 -7.39
C THR A 243 -5.36 -8.56 -8.22
N ILE A 244 -4.57 -7.63 -7.68
CA ILE A 244 -3.41 -7.06 -8.37
C ILE A 244 -2.41 -8.12 -8.79
N PHE A 245 -2.26 -9.20 -8.02
CA PHE A 245 -1.38 -10.30 -8.37
C PHE A 245 -1.74 -10.87 -9.74
N GLY A 246 -3.03 -11.05 -10.03
CA GLY A 246 -3.47 -11.56 -11.32
C GLY A 246 -3.11 -10.62 -12.48
N GLY A 247 -3.32 -9.31 -12.31
CA GLY A 247 -3.01 -8.31 -13.34
C GLY A 247 -1.50 -8.13 -13.56
N VAL A 248 -0.72 -8.06 -12.49
CA VAL A 248 0.75 -7.96 -12.55
C VAL A 248 1.36 -9.22 -13.16
N PHE A 249 0.96 -10.42 -12.72
CA PHE A 249 1.50 -11.64 -13.32
C PHE A 249 1.09 -11.82 -14.78
N GLU A 250 -0.11 -11.38 -15.17
CA GLU A 250 -0.52 -11.44 -16.57
C GLU A 250 0.29 -10.46 -17.45
N SER A 251 0.60 -9.27 -16.94
CA SER A 251 1.35 -8.23 -17.68
C SER A 251 2.85 -8.52 -17.80
N THR A 252 3.44 -9.21 -16.80
CA THR A 252 4.87 -9.54 -16.78
C THR A 252 5.24 -10.80 -17.57
N LEU A 253 4.24 -11.64 -17.91
CA LEU A 253 4.43 -12.80 -18.78
C LEU A 253 4.56 -12.39 -20.26
N ASN A 254 5.58 -12.90 -20.94
CA ASN A 254 5.73 -12.72 -22.38
C ASN A 254 4.45 -13.19 -23.12
N PRO A 255 3.96 -12.45 -24.14
CA PRO A 255 2.77 -12.80 -24.90
C PRO A 255 2.67 -14.23 -25.41
N GLN A 256 3.80 -14.88 -25.74
CA GLN A 256 3.80 -16.28 -26.18
C GLN A 256 3.53 -17.25 -25.04
N THR A 257 4.17 -17.05 -23.88
CA THR A 257 3.98 -17.85 -22.66
C THR A 257 2.54 -17.70 -22.14
N ARG A 258 2.02 -16.47 -22.14
CA ARG A 258 0.63 -16.18 -21.74
C ARG A 258 -0.41 -16.86 -22.63
N ARG A 259 -0.22 -16.81 -23.96
CA ARG A 259 -1.14 -17.46 -24.92
C ARG A 259 -1.10 -18.99 -24.86
N SER A 260 0.09 -19.57 -24.72
CA SER A 260 0.24 -21.04 -24.70
C SER A 260 -0.26 -21.67 -23.40
N GLY A 261 -0.13 -20.97 -22.27
CA GLY A 261 -0.61 -21.44 -20.96
C GLY A 261 -2.07 -21.11 -20.64
N GLY A 262 -2.75 -20.26 -21.45
CA GLY A 262 -4.10 -19.79 -21.12
C GLY A 262 -4.16 -18.94 -19.84
N MET A 263 -3.03 -18.30 -19.49
CA MET A 263 -2.82 -17.60 -18.22
C MET A 263 -3.45 -16.20 -18.25
N HIS A 264 -4.77 -16.17 -18.37
CA HIS A 264 -5.57 -14.94 -18.31
C HIS A 264 -6.15 -14.78 -16.91
N TYR A 265 -5.98 -13.58 -16.35
CA TYR A 265 -6.62 -13.21 -15.12
C TYR A 265 -8.14 -13.26 -15.27
N THR A 266 -8.82 -13.86 -14.29
CA THR A 266 -10.28 -13.87 -14.21
C THR A 266 -10.72 -12.79 -13.24
N SER A 267 -11.52 -11.83 -13.72
CA SER A 267 -11.97 -10.71 -12.89
C SER A 267 -12.84 -11.17 -11.71
N PRO A 268 -12.91 -10.39 -10.60
CA PRO A 268 -13.71 -10.75 -9.43
C PRO A 268 -15.19 -10.92 -9.76
N GLU A 269 -15.73 -10.10 -10.68
CA GLU A 269 -17.11 -10.22 -11.14
C GLU A 269 -17.35 -11.57 -11.83
N ASN A 270 -16.39 -12.03 -12.63
CA ASN A 270 -16.49 -13.33 -13.30
C ASN A 270 -16.30 -14.50 -12.34
N ILE A 271 -15.48 -14.33 -11.30
CA ILE A 271 -15.38 -15.29 -10.19
C ILE A 271 -16.74 -15.41 -9.49
N HIS A 272 -17.35 -14.27 -9.09
CA HIS A 272 -18.65 -14.23 -8.41
C HIS A 272 -19.80 -14.80 -9.24
N LYS A 273 -19.82 -14.59 -10.56
CA LYS A 273 -20.78 -15.26 -11.47
C LYS A 273 -20.74 -16.80 -11.38
N VAL A 274 -19.62 -17.37 -10.96
CA VAL A 274 -19.46 -18.82 -10.79
C VAL A 274 -19.69 -19.22 -9.34
N ILE A 275 -18.97 -18.62 -8.37
CA ILE A 275 -19.00 -19.09 -6.98
C ILE A 275 -20.31 -18.76 -6.25
N ASP A 276 -20.97 -17.65 -6.61
CA ASP A 276 -22.20 -17.21 -5.94
C ASP A 276 -23.30 -18.27 -6.07
N PRO A 277 -23.74 -18.63 -7.30
CA PRO A 277 -24.74 -19.68 -7.48
C PRO A 277 -24.22 -21.08 -7.16
N LEU A 278 -22.90 -21.31 -7.15
CA LEU A 278 -22.33 -22.64 -6.92
C LEU A 278 -22.36 -23.05 -5.44
N PHE A 279 -22.11 -22.11 -4.52
CA PHE A 279 -22.14 -22.41 -3.08
C PHE A 279 -22.29 -21.19 -2.16
N VAL A 280 -21.92 -19.97 -2.55
CA VAL A 280 -21.95 -18.83 -1.60
C VAL A 280 -23.37 -18.41 -1.25
N ASP A 281 -24.30 -18.46 -2.20
CA ASP A 281 -25.71 -18.13 -1.96
C ASP A 281 -26.34 -19.08 -0.94
N GLU A 282 -26.03 -20.38 -1.01
CA GLU A 282 -26.49 -21.38 -0.04
C GLU A 282 -25.88 -21.17 1.36
N LEU A 283 -24.64 -20.69 1.45
CA LEU A 283 -23.98 -20.40 2.73
C LEU A 283 -24.48 -19.11 3.41
N ARG A 284 -25.11 -18.20 2.65
CA ARG A 284 -25.63 -16.92 3.14
C ARG A 284 -27.12 -16.97 3.53
N ALA A 285 -27.82 -18.06 3.20
CA ALA A 285 -29.24 -18.28 3.50
C ALA A 285 -29.47 -18.78 4.94
#